data_AF-A0A1W9L2R1-F1
#
_entry.id   AF-A0A1W9L2R1-F1
#
_cell.length_a   1.000
_cell.length_b   1.000
_cell.length_c   1.000
_cell.angle_alpha   90.00
_cell.angle_beta   90.00
_cell.angle_gamma   90.00
#
_symmetry.space_group_name_H-M   'P 1'
#
loop_
_entity.id
_entity.type
_entity.pdbx_description
1 polymer ?
#
loop_
_entity_poly.entity_id
_entity_poly.type
_entity_poly.pdbx_seq_one_letter_code
_entity_poly.pdbx_strand_id
1 'polypeptide(L)' 'MDARVFKPETYLIEQEPYYQPIGSEIQLFEAAYHHQLPLLLKGPTGCGKTRFMEYMA' A
#
# COMPACT_ATOMS: atom_id res chain seq x y z
N MET A 1 -22.50 7.45 -21.68
CA MET A 1 -21.64 6.61 -20.83
C MET A 1 -21.13 7.51 -19.72
N ASP A 2 -21.75 7.47 -18.55
CA ASP A 2 -21.29 8.25 -17.39
C ASP A 2 -19.97 7.70 -16.90
N ALA A 3 -18.91 8.50 -17.01
CA ALA A 3 -17.66 8.22 -16.32
C ALA A 3 -17.96 8.31 -14.81
N ARG A 4 -17.81 7.20 -14.09
CA ARG A 4 -17.94 7.20 -12.62
C ARG A 4 -16.90 8.19 -12.08
N VAL A 5 -17.39 9.30 -11.52
CA VAL A 5 -16.54 10.25 -10.79
C VAL A 5 -16.18 9.59 -9.47
N PHE A 6 -14.98 9.01 -9.40
CA PHE A 6 -14.43 8.50 -8.16
C PHE A 6 -14.00 9.68 -7.29
N LYS A 7 -14.49 9.71 -6.05
CA LYS A 7 -14.06 10.65 -5.03
C LYS A 7 -12.86 10.05 -4.30
N PRO A 8 -11.63 10.58 -4.45
CA PRO A 8 -10.45 9.99 -3.82
C PRO A 8 -10.58 9.89 -2.30
N GLU A 9 -11.31 10.82 -1.68
CA GLU A 9 -11.54 10.81 -0.23
C GLU A 9 -12.19 9.51 0.30
N THR A 10 -12.95 8.79 -0.53
CA THR A 10 -13.60 7.54 -0.11
C THR A 10 -12.63 6.35 0.01
N TYR A 11 -11.37 6.54 -0.41
CA TYR A 11 -10.32 5.51 -0.36
C TYR A 11 -9.24 5.80 0.68
N LEU A 12 -9.37 6.88 1.44
CA LEU A 12 -8.42 7.19 2.51
C LEU A 12 -8.59 6.19 3.66
N ILE A 13 -7.47 5.70 4.18
CA ILE A 13 -7.44 4.79 5.33
C ILE A 13 -7.43 5.67 6.59
N GLU A 14 -8.56 5.69 7.30
CA GLU A 14 -8.74 6.56 8.47
C GLU A 14 -8.05 6.04 9.73
N GLN A 15 -7.85 4.73 9.82
CA GLN A 15 -7.26 4.06 10.98
C GLN A 15 -6.06 3.24 10.52
N GLU A 16 -4.92 3.45 11.18
CA GLU A 16 -3.69 2.69 10.90
C GLU A 16 -3.96 1.18 11.04
N PRO A 17 -3.86 0.40 9.95
CA PRO A 17 -4.14 -1.02 9.99
C PRO A 17 -2.96 -1.75 10.65
N TYR A 18 -3.21 -2.80 11.42
CA TYR A 18 -2.11 -3.59 11.98
C TYR A 18 -1.29 -4.28 10.88
N TYR A 19 0.01 -4.01 10.86
CA TYR A 19 1.01 -4.71 10.07
C TYR A 19 2.25 -5.00 10.92
N GLN A 20 2.79 -6.22 10.81
CA GLN A 20 4.01 -6.63 11.51
C GLN A 20 5.17 -6.67 10.50
N PRO A 21 6.15 -5.76 10.61
CA PRO A 21 7.34 -5.79 9.77
C PRO A 21 8.17 -7.05 10.05
N ILE A 22 8.70 -7.65 8.98
CA ILE A 22 9.58 -8.82 9.01
C ILE A 22 10.99 -8.52 8.47
N GLY A 23 11.19 -7.33 7.92
CA GLY A 23 12.47 -6.87 7.37
C GLY A 23 12.50 -5.36 7.17
N SER A 24 13.09 -4.91 6.06
CA SER A 24 13.27 -3.49 5.72
C SER A 24 12.24 -2.96 4.72
N GLU A 25 11.12 -3.66 4.55
CA GLU A 25 10.11 -3.33 3.53
C GLU A 25 9.50 -1.93 3.69
N ILE A 26 9.33 -1.43 4.92
CA ILE A 26 8.83 -0.07 5.18
C ILE A 26 9.81 0.96 4.60
N GLN A 27 11.09 0.90 5.00
CA GLN A 27 12.08 1.88 4.54
C GLN A 27 12.31 1.80 3.02
N LEU A 28 12.28 0.59 2.46
CA LEU A 28 12.41 0.39 1.00
C LEU A 28 11.21 0.96 0.25
N PHE A 29 10.00 0.81 0.79
CA PHE A 29 8.79 1.37 0.19
C PHE A 29 8.81 2.89 0.23
N GLU A 30 9.11 3.50 1.38
CA GLU A 30 9.21 4.96 1.52
C GLU A 30 10.22 5.54 0.53
N ALA A 31 11.41 4.93 0.41
CA ALA A 31 12.42 5.35 -0.56
C ALA A 31 11.90 5.27 -2.01
N ALA A 32 11.26 4.15 -2.37
CA ALA A 32 10.68 3.99 -3.71
C ALA A 32 9.56 4.99 -3.98
N TYR A 33 8.69 5.26 -3.00
CA TYR A 33 7.63 6.26 -3.09
C TYR A 33 8.22 7.67 -3.30
N HIS A 34 9.23 8.06 -2.52
CA HIS A 34 9.91 9.34 -2.70
C HIS A 34 10.52 9.52 -4.09
N HIS A 35 11.00 8.42 -4.70
CA HIS A 35 11.54 8.42 -6.06
C HIS A 35 10.52 8.09 -7.16
N GLN A 36 9.24 7.94 -6.81
CA GLN A 36 8.14 7.58 -7.73
C GLN A 36 8.44 6.31 -8.55
N LEU A 37 9.12 5.34 -7.92
CA LEU A 37 9.46 4.07 -8.53
C LEU A 37 8.31 3.07 -8.41
N PRO A 38 7.89 2.40 -9.50
CA PRO A 38 6.93 1.31 -9.43
C PRO A 38 7.48 0.13 -8.62
N LEU A 39 6.64 -0.43 -7.73
CA LEU A 39 6.98 -1.61 -6.93
C LEU A 39 6.15 -2.82 -7.33
N LEU A 40 6.80 -4.00 -7.33
CA LEU A 40 6.15 -5.30 -7.47
C LEU A 40 6.22 -6.06 -6.15
N LEU A 41 5.07 -6.29 -5.51
CA LEU A 41 4.99 -7.11 -4.30
C LEU A 41 4.88 -8.59 -4.65
N LYS A 42 5.92 -9.37 -4.33
CA LYS A 42 5.97 -10.82 -4.55
C LYS A 42 5.81 -11.61 -3.26
N GLY A 43 5.14 -12.76 -3.32
CA GLY A 43 4.99 -13.68 -2.21
C GLY A 43 3.73 -14.56 -2.33
N PRO A 44 3.63 -15.66 -1.56
CA PRO A 44 2.49 -16.57 -1.61
C PRO A 44 1.18 -15.90 -1.16
N THR A 45 0.04 -16.53 -1.42
CA THR A 45 -1.26 -16.04 -0.91
C THR A 45 -1.26 -16.01 0.61
N GLY A 46 -1.88 -14.98 1.21
CA GLY A 46 -2.01 -14.86 2.66
C GLY A 46 -0.76 -14.33 3.40
N CYS A 47 0.34 -14.00 2.72
CA CYS A 47 1.56 -13.50 3.39
C CYS A 47 1.55 -12.00 3.75
N GLY A 48 0.38 -11.34 3.73
CA GLY A 48 0.26 -9.94 4.17
C GLY A 48 0.55 -8.85 3.14
N LYS A 49 0.72 -9.16 1.84
CA LYS A 49 1.00 -8.14 0.79
C LYS A 49 -0.05 -7.02 0.72
N THR A 50 -1.34 -7.36 0.75
CA THR A 50 -2.42 -6.37 0.73
C THR A 50 -2.41 -5.53 2.00
N ARG A 51 -2.23 -6.16 3.17
CA ARG A 51 -2.13 -5.44 4.44
C ARG A 51 -0.92 -4.51 4.50
N PHE A 52 0.20 -4.91 3.91
CA PHE A 52 1.37 -4.04 3.77
C PHE A 52 1.05 -2.80 2.93
N MET A 53 0.38 -2.95 1.79
CA MET A 53 -0.05 -1.80 0.98
C MET A 53 -1.03 -0.89 1.71
N GLU A 54 -1.98 -1.46 2.45
CA GLU A 54 -2.90 -0.68 3.29
C GLU A 54 -2.15 0.05 4.41
N TYR A 55 -1.08 -0.54 4.96
CA TYR A 55 -0.27 0.09 6.00
C TYR A 55 0.55 1.29 5.49
N MET A 56 1.02 1.21 4.24
CA MET A 56 1.85 2.26 3.62
C MET A 56 1.05 3.37 2.92
N ALA A 57 -0.27 3.20 2.77
CA ALA A 57 -1.15 4.11 2.04
C ALA A 57 -1.81 5.16 2.96
#